data_AF-A0A0N1FH90-F1
#
_entry.id   AF-A0A0N1FH90-F1
#
_cell.length_a   1.000
_cell.length_b   1.000
_cell.length_c   1.000
_cell.angle_alpha   90.00
_cell.angle_beta   90.00
_cell.angle_gamma   90.00
#
_symmetry.space_group_name_H-M   'P 1'
#
loop_
_entity.id
_entity.type
_entity.pdbx_description
1 polymer ?
#
loop_
_entity_poly.entity_id
_entity_poly.type
_entity_poly.pdbx_seq_one_letter_code
_entity_poly.pdbx_strand_id
1 'polypeptide(L)'
;MPGAVTEMLAEADKLSEVISRLEREIRQEQMRLSKADENFSALGANFLEALIATHVPGVGPKDTVNINRRTLIPEIWPEGDETAAYSFFTAGSGGKKTLFTICFALALHRTAAIKGMPVPSLLIIDTPLKNITPDINPELVAAFYKYLYRIAETDLLNHQIVIIDQALVEPSPESALDFVDRLMTEDDPEHPPLISYYHGP
;
A
#
# COMPACT_ATOMS: atom_id res chain seq x y z
N MET A 1 68.70 4.95 -4.70
CA MET A 1 67.78 3.82 -4.94
C MET A 1 67.03 3.28 -3.69
N PRO A 2 66.93 3.99 -2.54
CA PRO A 2 65.91 3.67 -1.52
C PRO A 2 64.61 4.50 -1.59
N GLY A 3 64.70 5.77 -2.02
CA GLY A 3 63.58 6.72 -1.98
C GLY A 3 62.36 6.37 -2.84
N ALA A 4 62.59 5.81 -4.04
CA ALA A 4 61.52 5.40 -4.93
C ALA A 4 60.71 4.21 -4.38
N VAL A 5 61.37 3.30 -3.65
CA VAL A 5 60.69 2.14 -3.03
C VAL A 5 59.83 2.61 -1.86
N THR A 6 60.30 3.58 -1.08
CA THR A 6 59.52 4.16 0.03
C THR A 6 58.30 4.96 -0.46
N GLU A 7 58.40 5.67 -1.59
CA GLU A 7 57.25 6.34 -2.20
C GLU A 7 56.21 5.34 -2.72
N MET A 8 56.64 4.28 -3.41
CA MET A 8 55.73 3.24 -3.89
C MET A 8 55.01 2.52 -2.75
N LEU A 9 55.69 2.28 -1.63
CA LEU A 9 55.07 1.69 -0.43
C LEU A 9 54.03 2.62 0.19
N ALA A 10 54.35 3.92 0.33
CA ALA A 10 53.41 4.91 0.86
C ALA A 10 52.18 5.09 -0.05
N GLU A 11 52.35 4.97 -1.37
CA GLU A 11 51.26 5.00 -2.34
C GLU A 11 50.40 3.73 -2.27
N ALA A 12 51.02 2.56 -2.11
CA ALA A 12 50.32 1.29 -1.91
C ALA A 12 49.49 1.28 -0.61
N ASP A 13 49.99 1.86 0.47
CA ASP A 13 49.27 2.00 1.73
C ASP A 13 48.05 2.91 1.57
N LYS A 14 48.20 4.07 0.91
CA LYS A 14 47.08 4.98 0.61
C LYS A 14 46.02 4.32 -0.26
N LEU A 15 46.45 3.59 -1.30
CA LEU A 15 45.52 2.86 -2.17
C LEU A 15 44.78 1.76 -1.41
N SER A 16 45.45 1.04 -0.51
CA SER A 16 44.83 0.01 0.33
C SER A 16 43.78 0.58 1.28
N GLU A 17 44.03 1.77 1.85
CA GLU A 17 43.06 2.49 2.68
C GLU A 17 41.83 2.91 1.86
N VAL A 18 42.05 3.43 0.65
CA VAL A 18 40.97 3.83 -0.27
C VAL A 18 40.13 2.62 -0.69
N ILE A 19 40.77 1.50 -1.06
CA ILE A 19 40.07 0.26 -1.42
C ILE A 19 39.21 -0.22 -0.25
N SER A 20 39.77 -0.28 0.95
CA SER A 20 39.05 -0.73 2.14
C SER A 20 37.82 0.14 2.44
N ARG A 21 37.94 1.47 2.27
CA ARG A 21 36.82 2.41 2.40
C ARG A 21 35.75 2.16 1.33
N LEU A 22 36.15 2.07 0.07
CA LEU A 22 35.24 1.86 -1.06
C LEU A 22 34.50 0.52 -0.94
N GLU A 23 35.17 -0.56 -0.55
CA GLU A 23 34.52 -1.84 -0.32
C GLU A 23 33.47 -1.77 0.80
N ARG A 24 33.74 -1.02 1.88
CA ARG A 24 32.78 -0.81 2.95
C ARG A 24 31.56 -0.04 2.46
N GLU A 25 31.76 1.00 1.67
CA GLU A 25 30.67 1.78 1.06
C GLU A 25 29.83 0.90 0.11
N ILE A 26 30.47 0.11 -0.75
CA ILE A 26 29.79 -0.84 -1.63
C ILE A 26 28.95 -1.84 -0.84
N ARG A 27 29.51 -2.44 0.23
CA ARG A 27 28.77 -3.37 1.10
C ARG A 27 27.57 -2.69 1.76
N GLN A 28 27.71 -1.44 2.21
CA GLN A 28 26.60 -0.69 2.80
C GLN A 28 25.49 -0.40 1.78
N GLU A 29 25.83 0.00 0.56
CA GLU A 29 24.85 0.23 -0.50
C GLU A 29 24.17 -1.07 -0.94
N GLN A 30 24.90 -2.18 -1.05
CA GLN A 30 24.32 -3.50 -1.32
C GLN A 30 23.30 -3.91 -0.25
N MET A 31 23.61 -3.69 1.04
CA MET A 31 22.67 -3.95 2.14
C MET A 31 21.43 -3.07 2.07
N ARG A 32 21.57 -1.77 1.74
CA ARG A 32 20.44 -0.86 1.56
C ARG A 32 19.54 -1.30 0.42
N LEU A 33 20.14 -1.72 -0.70
CA LEU A 33 19.42 -2.22 -1.86
C LEU A 33 18.65 -3.50 -1.54
N SER A 34 19.27 -4.46 -0.83
CA SER A 34 18.59 -5.70 -0.40
C SER A 34 17.36 -5.40 0.45
N LYS A 35 17.47 -4.49 1.42
CA LYS A 35 16.33 -4.08 2.26
C LYS A 35 15.22 -3.42 1.45
N ALA A 36 15.58 -2.58 0.47
CA ALA A 36 14.60 -1.98 -0.42
C ALA A 36 13.85 -3.06 -1.21
N ASP A 37 14.56 -4.06 -1.74
CA ASP A 37 13.98 -5.17 -2.50
C ASP A 37 13.00 -5.99 -1.65
N GLU A 38 13.38 -6.29 -0.41
CA GLU A 38 12.49 -6.94 0.56
C GLU A 38 11.24 -6.10 0.89
N ASN A 39 11.35 -4.77 0.89
CA ASN A 39 10.21 -3.88 1.12
C ASN A 39 9.25 -3.86 -0.07
N PHE A 40 9.78 -3.76 -1.28
CA PHE A 40 8.98 -3.82 -2.50
C PHE A 40 8.30 -5.17 -2.69
N SER A 41 9.00 -6.26 -2.39
CA SER A 41 8.42 -7.62 -2.43
C SER A 41 7.29 -7.77 -1.42
N ALA A 42 7.48 -7.32 -0.18
CA ALA A 42 6.43 -7.34 0.84
C ALA A 42 5.21 -6.47 0.46
N LEU A 43 5.46 -5.29 -0.11
CA LEU A 43 4.41 -4.42 -0.62
C LEU A 43 3.63 -5.08 -1.76
N GLY A 44 4.33 -5.71 -2.71
CA GLY A 44 3.70 -6.43 -3.81
C GLY A 44 2.83 -7.59 -3.34
N ALA A 45 3.32 -8.38 -2.37
CA ALA A 45 2.56 -9.48 -1.77
C ALA A 45 1.31 -8.99 -1.02
N ASN A 46 1.45 -7.95 -0.19
CA ASN A 46 0.33 -7.34 0.52
C ASN A 46 -0.70 -6.72 -0.44
N PHE A 47 -0.24 -6.15 -1.56
CA PHE A 47 -1.12 -5.59 -2.57
C PHE A 47 -1.89 -6.67 -3.32
N LEU A 48 -1.22 -7.75 -3.74
CA LEU A 48 -1.90 -8.90 -4.36
C LEU A 48 -2.93 -9.52 -3.42
N GLU A 49 -2.58 -9.70 -2.14
CA GLU A 49 -3.51 -10.20 -1.13
C GLU A 49 -4.74 -9.28 -0.99
N ALA A 50 -4.55 -7.96 -0.97
CA ALA A 50 -5.66 -7.00 -0.92
C ALA A 50 -6.59 -7.14 -2.13
N LEU A 51 -6.03 -7.23 -3.34
CA LEU A 51 -6.81 -7.35 -4.57
C LEU A 51 -7.62 -8.65 -4.61
N ILE A 52 -7.02 -9.77 -4.20
CA ILE A 52 -7.69 -11.07 -4.15
C ILE A 52 -8.78 -11.07 -3.08
N ALA A 53 -8.45 -10.62 -1.86
CA ALA A 53 -9.38 -10.65 -0.74
C ALA A 53 -10.59 -9.74 -0.92
N THR A 54 -10.45 -8.68 -1.73
CA THR A 54 -11.55 -7.77 -2.08
C THR A 54 -12.25 -8.13 -3.39
N HIS A 55 -11.92 -9.29 -3.99
CA HIS A 55 -12.51 -9.78 -5.24
C HIS A 55 -12.41 -8.79 -6.41
N VAL A 56 -11.26 -8.12 -6.57
CA VAL A 56 -11.05 -7.25 -7.73
C VAL A 56 -11.14 -8.08 -9.02
N PRO A 57 -12.04 -7.73 -9.98
CA PRO A 57 -12.27 -8.60 -11.12
C PRO A 57 -11.05 -8.69 -12.04
N GLY A 58 -10.65 -9.91 -12.37
CA GLY A 58 -9.49 -10.17 -13.23
C GLY A 58 -8.15 -10.23 -12.49
N VAL A 59 -8.19 -10.35 -11.15
CA VAL A 59 -7.01 -10.67 -10.33
C VAL A 59 -7.23 -12.02 -9.65
N GLY A 60 -6.23 -12.89 -9.71
CA GLY A 60 -6.25 -14.22 -9.12
C GLY A 60 -4.96 -14.57 -8.37
N PRO A 61 -4.95 -15.72 -7.67
CA PRO A 61 -3.82 -16.14 -6.84
C PRO A 61 -2.56 -16.54 -7.63
N LYS A 62 -2.69 -16.72 -8.95
CA LYS A 62 -1.55 -17.01 -9.83
C LYS A 62 -0.87 -15.76 -10.38
N ASP A 63 -1.50 -14.60 -10.22
CA ASP A 63 -0.95 -13.36 -10.73
C ASP A 63 0.23 -12.92 -9.88
N THR A 64 1.13 -12.16 -10.47
CA THR A 64 2.23 -11.55 -9.73
C THR A 64 2.13 -10.04 -9.79
N VAL A 65 2.64 -9.39 -8.76
CA VAL A 65 2.70 -7.92 -8.69
C VAL A 65 4.15 -7.49 -8.83
N ASN A 66 4.39 -6.61 -9.79
CA ASN A 66 5.65 -5.91 -9.93
C ASN A 66 5.45 -4.43 -9.60
N ILE A 67 6.36 -3.84 -8.83
CA ILE A 67 6.28 -2.41 -8.46
C ILE A 67 7.49 -1.72 -9.04
N ASN A 68 7.23 -0.76 -9.95
CA ASN A 68 8.30 0.02 -10.52
C ASN A 68 8.98 0.88 -9.44
N ARG A 69 10.27 0.65 -9.19
CA ARG A 69 11.01 1.30 -8.09
C ARG A 69 11.18 2.81 -8.26
N ARG A 70 11.05 3.32 -9.49
CA ARG A 70 11.21 4.75 -9.80
C ARG A 70 9.89 5.50 -9.72
N THR A 71 8.82 4.89 -10.20
CA THR A 71 7.51 5.55 -10.29
C THR A 71 6.55 5.13 -9.17
N LEU A 72 6.86 4.06 -8.44
CA LEU A 72 5.99 3.39 -7.46
C LEU A 72 4.65 2.91 -8.06
N ILE A 73 4.57 2.81 -9.39
CA ILE A 73 3.38 2.32 -10.07
C ILE A 73 3.41 0.79 -9.99
N PRO A 74 2.41 0.15 -9.36
CA PRO A 74 2.28 -1.29 -9.36
C PRO A 74 1.65 -1.76 -10.69
N GLU A 75 2.10 -2.92 -11.14
CA GLU A 75 1.64 -3.65 -12.31
C GLU A 75 1.24 -5.06 -11.87
N ILE A 76 0.11 -5.53 -12.37
CA ILE A 76 -0.34 -6.90 -12.22
C ILE A 76 0.07 -7.64 -13.48
N TRP A 77 0.78 -8.75 -13.32
CA TRP A 77 1.22 -9.66 -14.38
C TRP A 77 0.34 -10.91 -14.30
N PRO A 78 -0.64 -11.07 -15.21
CA PRO A 78 -1.57 -12.20 -15.19
C PRO A 78 -0.83 -13.52 -15.32
N GLU A 79 -1.03 -14.44 -14.39
CA GLU A 79 -0.28 -15.72 -14.32
C GLU A 79 1.26 -15.57 -14.43
N GLY A 80 1.80 -14.39 -14.09
CA GLY A 80 3.22 -14.06 -14.21
C GLY A 80 3.68 -13.59 -15.60
N ASP A 81 2.77 -13.38 -16.55
CA ASP A 81 3.10 -12.86 -17.88
C ASP A 81 3.23 -11.33 -17.88
N GLU A 82 4.48 -10.85 -17.98
CA GLU A 82 4.81 -9.43 -18.09
C GLU A 82 4.24 -8.77 -19.36
N THR A 83 4.05 -9.53 -20.45
CA THR A 83 3.54 -8.95 -21.71
C THR A 83 2.05 -8.62 -21.66
N ALA A 84 1.33 -9.28 -20.76
CA ALA A 84 -0.07 -9.03 -20.44
C ALA A 84 -0.24 -8.07 -19.24
N ALA A 85 0.84 -7.43 -18.79
CA ALA A 85 0.82 -6.58 -17.60
C ALA A 85 -0.15 -5.40 -17.74
N TYR A 86 -0.82 -5.09 -16.63
CA TYR A 86 -1.67 -3.91 -16.54
C TYR A 86 -1.50 -3.18 -15.21
N SER A 87 -1.74 -1.87 -15.22
CA SER A 87 -1.61 -0.98 -14.06
C SER A 87 -2.89 -0.16 -13.87
N PHE A 88 -2.89 0.73 -12.88
CA PHE A 88 -3.94 1.73 -12.69
C PHE A 88 -4.31 2.48 -13.98
N PHE A 89 -3.32 2.84 -14.81
CA PHE A 89 -3.54 3.67 -15.99
C PHE A 89 -4.20 2.89 -17.12
N THR A 90 -3.90 1.60 -17.23
CA THR A 90 -4.40 0.72 -18.30
C THR A 90 -5.63 -0.10 -17.89
N ALA A 91 -6.00 -0.11 -16.60
CA ALA A 91 -7.22 -0.75 -16.11
C ALA A 91 -8.48 -0.14 -16.76
N GLY A 92 -9.32 -0.99 -17.36
CA GLY A 92 -10.40 -0.58 -18.26
C GLY A 92 -11.67 0.02 -17.64
N SER A 93 -11.79 0.17 -16.31
CA SER A 93 -13.01 0.76 -15.70
C SER A 93 -12.69 1.66 -14.50
N GLY A 94 -13.50 2.71 -14.29
CA GLY A 94 -13.35 3.66 -13.18
C GLY A 94 -13.50 3.02 -11.80
N GLY A 95 -14.40 2.03 -11.66
CA GLY A 95 -14.56 1.24 -10.43
C GLY A 95 -13.31 0.44 -10.08
N LYS A 96 -12.75 -0.29 -11.05
CA LYS A 96 -11.49 -1.02 -10.84
C LYS A 96 -10.34 -0.09 -10.46
N LYS A 97 -10.21 1.07 -11.11
CA LYS A 97 -9.19 2.07 -10.77
C LYS A 97 -9.29 2.53 -9.32
N THR A 98 -10.51 2.76 -8.84
CA THR A 98 -10.76 3.21 -7.46
C THR A 98 -10.35 2.14 -6.45
N LEU A 99 -10.86 0.91 -6.59
CA LEU A 99 -10.47 -0.22 -5.72
C LEU A 99 -8.97 -0.49 -5.74
N PHE A 100 -8.38 -0.48 -6.92
CA PHE A 100 -6.95 -0.73 -7.10
C PHE A 100 -6.12 0.30 -6.31
N THR A 101 -6.46 1.58 -6.39
CA THR A 101 -5.80 2.64 -5.61
C THR A 101 -5.97 2.43 -4.10
N ILE A 102 -7.17 2.07 -3.65
CA ILE A 102 -7.45 1.86 -2.23
C ILE A 102 -6.70 0.63 -1.72
N CYS A 103 -6.75 -0.49 -2.43
CA CYS A 103 -6.00 -1.70 -2.09
C CYS A 103 -4.50 -1.42 -2.04
N PHE A 104 -3.98 -0.57 -2.93
CA PHE A 104 -2.57 -0.17 -2.89
C PHE A 104 -2.25 0.68 -1.65
N ALA A 105 -3.11 1.64 -1.30
CA ALA A 105 -2.97 2.44 -0.09
C ALA A 105 -3.00 1.57 1.18
N LEU A 106 -3.97 0.66 1.29
CA LEU A 106 -4.07 -0.29 2.41
C LEU A 106 -2.82 -1.19 2.48
N ALA A 107 -2.36 -1.72 1.35
CA ALA A 107 -1.15 -2.53 1.29
C ALA A 107 0.10 -1.74 1.70
N LEU A 108 0.20 -0.46 1.33
CA LEU A 108 1.29 0.43 1.73
C LEU A 108 1.30 0.66 3.24
N HIS A 109 0.16 1.06 3.81
CA HIS A 109 0.02 1.26 5.26
C HIS A 109 0.32 -0.03 6.03
N ARG A 110 -0.23 -1.16 5.58
CA ARG A 110 0.01 -2.48 6.17
C ARG A 110 1.48 -2.87 6.13
N THR A 111 2.13 -2.71 4.98
CA THR A 111 3.56 -3.02 4.82
C THR A 111 4.42 -2.14 5.72
N ALA A 112 4.11 -0.85 5.80
CA ALA A 112 4.81 0.08 6.66
C ALA A 112 4.65 -0.26 8.14
N ALA A 113 3.43 -0.56 8.58
CA ALA A 113 3.14 -0.96 9.96
C ALA A 113 3.88 -2.24 10.35
N ILE A 114 3.82 -3.29 9.51
CA ILE A 114 4.51 -4.58 9.75
C ILE A 114 6.03 -4.40 9.84
N LYS A 115 6.60 -3.53 9.00
CA LYS A 115 8.06 -3.31 8.95
C LYS A 115 8.55 -2.19 9.88
N GLY A 116 7.69 -1.59 10.68
CA GLY A 116 8.05 -0.48 11.56
C GLY A 116 8.53 0.77 10.81
N MET A 117 8.05 0.97 9.57
CA MET A 117 8.33 2.17 8.78
C MET A 117 7.37 3.30 9.16
N PRO A 118 7.79 4.57 9.08
CA PRO A 118 6.93 5.69 9.39
C PRO A 118 5.80 5.80 8.35
N VAL A 119 4.57 5.73 8.83
CA VAL A 119 3.35 5.97 8.04
C VAL A 119 2.34 6.70 8.93
N PRO A 120 1.49 7.60 8.38
CA PRO A 120 0.43 8.22 9.15
C PRO A 120 -0.48 7.18 9.79
N SER A 121 -0.73 7.32 11.09
CA SER A 121 -1.67 6.47 11.82
C SER A 121 -3.13 6.82 11.53
N LEU A 122 -3.40 7.97 10.91
CA LEU A 122 -4.74 8.34 10.43
C LEU A 122 -4.84 8.06 8.93
N LEU A 123 -5.78 7.21 8.54
CA LEU A 123 -6.11 6.90 7.15
C LEU A 123 -7.58 7.28 6.90
N ILE A 124 -7.81 8.21 5.97
CA ILE A 124 -9.16 8.59 5.55
C ILE A 124 -9.36 8.11 4.11
N ILE A 125 -10.43 7.33 3.88
CA ILE A 125 -10.80 6.86 2.56
C ILE A 125 -12.19 7.42 2.24
N ASP A 126 -12.22 8.34 1.28
CA ASP A 126 -13.42 9.02 0.86
C ASP A 126 -14.04 8.34 -0.37
N THR A 127 -15.28 7.90 -0.23
CA THR A 127 -16.12 7.22 -1.24
C THR A 127 -15.44 6.03 -1.92
N PRO A 128 -14.98 5.01 -1.15
CA PRO A 128 -14.23 3.89 -1.72
C PRO A 128 -15.00 3.13 -2.80
N LEU A 129 -16.32 3.14 -2.72
CA LEU A 129 -17.21 2.31 -3.52
C LEU A 129 -18.21 3.12 -4.36
N LYS A 130 -17.99 4.43 -4.60
CA LYS A 130 -18.93 5.25 -5.40
C LYS A 130 -19.27 4.70 -6.79
N ASN A 131 -18.31 4.01 -7.40
CA ASN A 131 -18.42 3.43 -8.74
C ASN A 131 -18.87 1.96 -8.71
N ILE A 132 -19.13 1.41 -7.52
CA ILE A 132 -19.48 0.02 -7.27
C ILE A 132 -20.60 0.02 -6.23
N THR A 133 -21.83 0.16 -6.70
CA THR A 133 -22.98 0.17 -5.79
C THR A 133 -23.23 -1.24 -5.23
N PRO A 134 -23.66 -1.34 -3.95
CA PRO A 134 -24.02 -2.62 -3.33
C PRO A 134 -25.06 -3.40 -4.12
N ASP A 135 -25.97 -2.71 -4.81
CA ASP A 135 -27.00 -3.35 -5.65
C ASP A 135 -26.42 -4.07 -6.88
N ILE A 136 -25.21 -3.68 -7.33
CA ILE A 136 -24.57 -4.26 -8.51
C ILE A 136 -23.57 -5.35 -8.11
N ASN A 137 -22.78 -5.14 -7.04
CA ASN A 137 -21.77 -6.11 -6.58
C ASN A 137 -21.74 -6.22 -5.05
N PRO A 138 -22.76 -6.79 -4.41
CA PRO A 138 -22.85 -6.85 -2.94
C PRO A 138 -21.72 -7.67 -2.31
N GLU A 139 -21.28 -8.73 -3.00
CA GLU A 139 -20.18 -9.58 -2.54
C GLU A 139 -18.84 -8.84 -2.48
N LEU A 140 -18.58 -7.96 -3.45
CA LEU A 140 -17.37 -7.15 -3.49
C LEU A 140 -17.38 -6.14 -2.33
N VAL A 141 -18.50 -5.45 -2.12
CA VAL A 141 -18.66 -4.50 -1.02
C VAL A 141 -18.41 -5.19 0.33
N ALA A 142 -19.05 -6.33 0.58
CA ALA A 142 -18.82 -7.11 1.78
C ALA A 142 -17.38 -7.60 1.92
N ALA A 143 -16.76 -8.07 0.83
CA ALA A 143 -15.37 -8.52 0.81
C ALA A 143 -14.38 -7.38 1.14
N PHE A 144 -14.65 -6.17 0.62
CA PHE A 144 -13.87 -4.97 0.91
C PHE A 144 -13.87 -4.64 2.41
N TYR A 145 -15.05 -4.48 3.01
CA TYR A 145 -15.16 -4.16 4.44
C TYR A 145 -14.60 -5.28 5.32
N LYS A 146 -14.84 -6.55 4.97
CA LYS A 146 -14.24 -7.69 5.68
C LYS A 146 -12.72 -7.67 5.65
N TYR A 147 -12.12 -7.37 4.50
CA TYR A 147 -10.67 -7.23 4.38
C TYR A 147 -10.15 -6.07 5.22
N LEU A 148 -10.83 -4.92 5.17
CA LEU A 148 -10.49 -3.72 5.93
C LEU A 148 -10.50 -3.98 7.45
N TYR A 149 -11.57 -4.57 7.96
CA TYR A 149 -11.69 -4.89 9.39
C TYR A 149 -10.62 -5.87 9.84
N ARG A 150 -10.36 -6.91 9.05
CA ARG A 150 -9.29 -7.86 9.37
C ARG A 150 -7.94 -7.18 9.52
N ILE A 151 -7.53 -6.32 8.57
CA ILE A 151 -6.23 -5.66 8.67
C ILE A 151 -6.20 -4.59 9.77
N ALA A 152 -7.33 -3.97 10.08
CA ALA A 152 -7.47 -3.04 11.21
C ALA A 152 -7.24 -3.75 12.55
N GLU A 153 -7.77 -4.96 12.70
CA GLU A 153 -7.63 -5.81 13.89
C GLU A 153 -6.25 -6.46 14.02
N THR A 154 -5.49 -6.59 12.94
CA THR A 154 -4.20 -7.31 12.95
C THR A 154 -3.02 -6.38 12.74
N ASP A 155 -2.90 -5.83 11.55
CA ASP A 155 -1.67 -5.19 11.08
C ASP A 155 -1.67 -3.69 11.36
N LEU A 156 -2.85 -3.09 11.49
CA LEU A 156 -3.07 -1.66 11.66
C LEU A 156 -3.67 -1.30 13.03
N LEU A 157 -3.40 -2.10 14.06
CA LEU A 157 -3.93 -1.91 15.44
C LEU A 157 -3.77 -0.49 16.02
N ASN A 158 -2.71 0.22 15.63
CA ASN A 158 -2.43 1.59 16.07
C ASN A 158 -2.92 2.67 15.09
N HIS A 159 -3.75 2.31 14.12
CA HIS A 159 -4.29 3.25 13.12
C HIS A 159 -5.75 3.57 13.40
N GLN A 160 -6.09 4.84 13.20
CA GLN A 160 -7.47 5.28 13.03
C GLN A 160 -7.81 5.25 11.54
N ILE A 161 -8.85 4.49 11.19
CA ILE A 161 -9.35 4.41 9.82
C ILE A 161 -10.72 5.07 9.77
N VAL A 162 -10.88 6.06 8.90
CA VAL A 162 -12.14 6.76 8.65
C VAL A 162 -12.59 6.44 7.24
N ILE A 163 -13.76 5.82 7.11
CA ILE A 163 -14.39 5.54 5.82
C ILE A 163 -15.58 6.48 5.67
N ILE A 164 -15.62 7.22 4.57
CA ILE A 164 -16.77 8.03 4.16
C ILE A 164 -17.40 7.30 2.99
N ASP A 165 -18.59 6.74 3.17
CA ASP A 165 -19.26 5.98 2.12
C ASP A 165 -20.77 6.11 2.22
N GLN A 166 -21.45 5.75 1.14
CA GLN A 166 -22.92 5.67 1.07
C GLN A 166 -23.47 4.35 1.61
N ALA A 167 -22.59 3.35 1.79
CA ALA A 167 -22.94 2.02 2.27
C ALA A 167 -22.29 1.77 3.63
N LEU A 168 -23.02 1.13 4.52
CA LEU A 168 -22.53 0.66 5.81
C LEU A 168 -22.52 -0.86 5.82
N VAL A 169 -21.35 -1.46 6.04
CA VAL A 169 -21.23 -2.88 6.36
C VAL A 169 -20.61 -2.96 7.74
N GLU A 170 -21.41 -3.28 8.75
CA GLU A 170 -20.92 -3.37 10.13
C GLU A 170 -19.91 -4.52 10.29
N PRO A 171 -18.90 -4.36 11.17
CA PRO A 171 -18.04 -5.48 11.55
C PRO A 171 -18.86 -6.56 12.29
N SER A 172 -18.28 -7.75 12.39
CA SER A 172 -18.89 -8.83 13.20
C SER A 172 -19.09 -8.35 14.65
N PRO A 173 -20.16 -8.76 15.34
CA PRO A 173 -20.33 -8.48 16.77
C PRO A 173 -19.18 -9.02 17.66
N GLU A 174 -18.41 -9.98 17.14
CA GLU A 174 -17.22 -10.55 17.81
C GLU A 174 -15.93 -9.74 17.52
N SER A 175 -16.02 -8.70 16.68
CA SER A 175 -14.91 -7.83 16.34
C SER A 175 -14.38 -7.11 17.57
N ALA A 176 -13.06 -6.99 17.66
CA ALA A 176 -12.39 -6.23 18.73
C ALA A 176 -12.24 -4.74 18.38
N LEU A 177 -12.77 -4.31 17.24
CA LEU A 177 -12.67 -2.92 16.78
C LEU A 177 -13.53 -1.99 17.63
N ASP A 178 -12.96 -0.84 17.98
CA ASP A 178 -13.73 0.30 18.46
C ASP A 178 -14.42 0.96 17.27
N PHE A 179 -15.63 0.48 16.96
CA PHE A 179 -16.39 0.85 15.78
C PHE A 179 -17.42 1.92 16.13
N VAL A 180 -17.39 3.02 15.38
CA VAL A 180 -18.38 4.10 15.45
C VAL A 180 -18.77 4.46 14.03
N ASP A 181 -20.08 4.50 13.78
CA ASP A 181 -20.66 5.03 12.55
C ASP A 181 -21.49 6.29 12.82
N ARG A 182 -21.70 7.07 11.77
CA ARG A 182 -22.60 8.22 11.80
C ARG A 182 -23.20 8.42 10.42
N LEU A 183 -24.52 8.30 10.33
CA LEU A 183 -25.28 8.77 9.17
C LEU A 183 -25.28 10.31 9.14
N MET A 184 -25.08 10.87 7.94
CA MET A 184 -25.13 12.30 7.67
C MET A 184 -26.01 12.54 6.45
N THR A 185 -27.05 13.35 6.61
CA THR A 185 -28.05 13.63 5.58
C THR A 185 -28.31 15.14 5.53
N GLU A 186 -28.56 15.70 4.35
CA GLU A 186 -29.00 17.09 4.22
C GLU A 186 -30.39 17.28 4.88
N ASP A 187 -30.57 18.41 5.56
CA ASP A 187 -31.83 18.81 6.20
C ASP A 187 -32.42 17.82 7.23
N ASP A 188 -31.61 16.91 7.79
CA ASP A 188 -32.02 16.01 8.87
C ASP A 188 -31.44 16.46 10.23
N PRO A 189 -32.27 16.92 11.18
CA PRO A 189 -31.80 17.34 12.51
C PRO A 189 -31.24 16.20 13.38
N GLU A 190 -31.68 14.95 13.17
CA GLU A 190 -31.19 13.78 13.91
C GLU A 190 -29.89 13.25 13.31
N HIS A 191 -29.71 13.42 11.99
CA HIS A 191 -28.51 13.06 11.25
C HIS A 191 -27.89 14.25 10.51
N PRO A 192 -27.53 15.35 11.21
CA PRO A 192 -27.13 16.58 10.55
C PRO A 192 -25.80 16.38 9.81
N PRO A 193 -25.61 17.08 8.68
CA PRO A 193 -24.36 16.99 7.95
C PRO A 193 -23.22 17.60 8.79
N LEU A 194 -21.99 17.28 8.44
CA LEU A 194 -20.82 17.75 9.19
C LEU A 194 -20.77 19.28 9.28
N ILE A 195 -21.21 19.96 8.22
CA ILE A 195 -21.30 21.43 8.14
C ILE A 195 -22.77 21.79 7.91
N SER A 196 -23.54 21.88 9.00
CA SER A 196 -25.00 22.08 8.98
C SER A 196 -25.50 23.36 8.31
N TYR A 197 -24.64 24.36 8.16
CA TYR A 197 -24.96 25.64 7.51
C TYR A 197 -24.50 25.73 6.06
N TYR A 198 -23.81 24.71 5.55
CA TYR A 198 -23.34 24.69 4.16
C TYR A 198 -24.42 24.07 3.28
N HIS A 199 -25.02 24.89 2.44
CA HIS A 199 -25.83 24.46 1.31
C HIS A 199 -24.96 24.69 0.06
N GLY A 200 -24.65 23.62 -0.67
CA GLY A 200 -23.83 23.70 -1.88
C GLY A 200 -24.41 24.66 -2.95
N PRO A 201 -23.63 24.97 -4.00
CA PRO A 201 -24.10 25.78 -5.12
C PRO A 201 -25.23 25.10 -5.92
#